data_AF-A0A643C9J3-F1
#
_entry.id   AF-A0A643C9J3-F1
#
_cell.length_a   1.000
_cell.length_b   1.000
_cell.length_c   1.000
_cell.angle_alpha   90.00
_cell.angle_beta   90.00
_cell.angle_gamma   90.00
#
_symmetry.space_group_name_H-M   'P 1'
#
loop_
_entity.id
_entity.type
_entity.pdbx_description
1 polymer ?
#
loop_
_entity_poly.entity_id
_entity_poly.type
_entity_poly.pdbx_seq_one_letter_code
_entity_poly.pdbx_strand_id
1 'polypeptide(L)'
;MNHYPVFVGSGPGHLTPAEGTDDLNIQRVLRVNRTLFIGDRDNLYRVELEPPTSMELRYQRKLTWRSNPSDINVCRMKGKQEVLLLRDESTLFVCGSNAFNPVCANYSPLGDNISGMARCPYDPKHANVALFSEGMLFTATVTDFLAIDAVIYRSLGDRPTLRTVKHDSKWFKEPYFVHVVEWGSHIYFFFREIAMEFNYLEKLTRVAVDVGAGPWGNQTVVFLGSEAGTVLKFLVWPNASASGTTGPSVFLEEFETYRPDRCGRSGGGEAGQRLLSLELDAASGTVLAVRTPTAAGPRMVPASSSALAPGTGDKG
;
A
#
# COMPACT_ATOMS: atom_id res chain seq x y z
N MET A 1 -41.48 9.21 4.45
CA MET A 1 -40.05 9.55 4.35
C MET A 1 -39.53 9.73 5.76
N ASN A 2 -38.49 9.00 6.15
CA ASN A 2 -37.89 9.19 7.48
C ASN A 2 -37.12 10.51 7.46
N HIS A 3 -37.51 11.46 8.32
CA HIS A 3 -36.78 12.70 8.52
C HIS A 3 -35.70 12.46 9.56
N TYR A 4 -34.44 12.45 9.12
CA TYR A 4 -33.29 12.33 10.02
C TYR A 4 -32.76 13.73 10.37
N PRO A 5 -32.29 13.97 11.61
CA PRO A 5 -31.65 15.22 11.96
C PRO A 5 -30.39 15.48 11.13
N VAL A 6 -30.22 16.70 10.61
CA VAL A 6 -29.07 17.09 9.78
C VAL A 6 -28.30 18.22 10.45
N PHE A 7 -26.96 18.16 10.38
CA PHE A 7 -26.08 19.26 10.77
C PHE A 7 -25.67 20.05 9.52
N VAL A 8 -25.96 21.35 9.49
CA VAL A 8 -25.62 22.25 8.37
C VAL A 8 -24.76 23.44 8.82
N GLY A 9 -24.15 23.35 10.01
CA GLY A 9 -23.25 24.41 10.50
C GLY A 9 -23.95 25.54 11.24
N SER A 10 -25.21 25.36 11.63
CA SER A 10 -25.99 26.33 12.41
C SER A 10 -25.74 26.22 13.92
N GLY A 11 -25.84 27.35 14.62
CA GLY A 11 -25.64 27.43 16.07
C GLY A 11 -26.02 28.79 16.67
N PRO A 12 -25.83 29.00 17.98
CA PRO A 12 -26.25 30.21 18.67
C PRO A 12 -25.50 31.43 18.12
N GLY A 13 -26.26 32.42 17.64
CA GLY A 13 -25.74 33.68 17.06
C GLY A 13 -26.00 33.89 15.57
N HIS A 14 -26.51 32.88 14.84
CA HIS A 14 -26.94 33.07 13.45
C HIS A 14 -28.44 33.39 13.40
N LEU A 15 -28.79 34.68 13.39
CA LEU A 15 -30.18 35.16 13.42
C LEU A 15 -30.82 35.33 12.02
N THR A 16 -30.09 35.08 10.93
CA THR A 16 -30.62 35.25 9.56
C THR A 16 -29.94 34.30 8.57
N PRO A 17 -30.67 33.67 7.62
CA PRO A 17 -30.09 32.91 6.51
C PRO A 17 -29.59 33.86 5.41
N ALA A 18 -28.70 34.78 5.75
CA ALA A 18 -28.19 35.80 4.83
C ALA A 18 -26.77 36.23 5.23
N GLU A 19 -25.79 35.37 4.96
CA GLU A 19 -24.42 35.70 4.55
C GLU A 19 -23.64 34.40 4.40
N GLY A 20 -23.60 33.88 3.17
CA GLY A 20 -22.73 32.77 2.74
C GLY A 20 -22.84 31.50 3.58
N THR A 21 -23.64 30.54 3.15
CA THR A 21 -23.37 29.13 3.49
C THR A 21 -22.03 28.77 2.84
N ASP A 22 -20.91 29.11 3.49
CA ASP A 22 -19.62 28.52 3.14
C ASP A 22 -19.82 27.01 3.23
N ASP A 23 -19.60 26.30 2.13
CA ASP A 23 -19.74 24.85 2.07
C ASP A 23 -18.94 24.23 3.22
N LEU A 24 -19.62 23.46 4.08
CA LEU A 24 -18.97 22.71 5.14
C LEU A 24 -18.02 21.70 4.51
N ASN A 25 -16.73 21.83 4.77
CA ASN A 25 -15.72 20.93 4.29
C ASN A 25 -15.31 19.97 5.42
N ILE A 26 -16.27 19.13 5.83
CA ILE A 26 -16.09 18.18 6.94
C ILE A 26 -14.97 17.20 6.60
N GLN A 27 -13.95 17.17 7.45
CA GLN A 27 -12.78 16.29 7.32
C GLN A 27 -12.87 15.10 8.26
N ARG A 28 -13.32 15.33 9.50
CA ARG A 28 -13.37 14.30 10.53
C ARG A 28 -14.55 14.52 11.47
N VAL A 29 -15.14 13.42 11.90
CA VAL A 29 -16.14 13.40 12.97
C VAL A 29 -15.66 12.46 14.07
N LEU A 30 -15.64 12.95 15.30
CA LEU A 30 -15.32 12.16 16.48
C LEU A 30 -16.52 12.18 17.43
N ARG A 31 -17.04 11.00 17.76
CA ARG A 31 -18.08 10.86 18.78
C ARG A 31 -17.44 10.58 20.14
N VAL A 32 -17.78 11.40 21.12
CA VAL A 32 -17.39 11.27 22.52
C VAL A 32 -18.67 11.28 23.35
N ASN A 33 -19.06 10.14 23.91
CA ASN A 33 -20.31 9.98 24.65
C ASN A 33 -21.53 10.41 23.81
N ARG A 34 -22.22 11.48 24.25
CA ARG A 34 -23.35 12.13 23.56
C ARG A 34 -22.94 13.41 22.82
N THR A 35 -21.65 13.65 22.61
CA THR A 35 -21.14 14.81 21.90
C THR A 35 -20.45 14.38 20.61
N LEU A 36 -20.77 15.05 19.51
CA LEU A 36 -20.04 14.98 18.26
C LEU A 36 -19.11 16.19 18.16
N PHE A 37 -17.86 15.90 17.85
CA PHE A 37 -16.87 16.89 17.44
C PHE A 37 -16.70 16.77 15.93
N ILE A 38 -17.01 17.85 15.21
CA ILE A 38 -16.97 17.90 13.75
C ILE A 38 -15.86 18.86 13.35
N GLY A 39 -14.79 18.33 12.75
CA GLY A 39 -13.68 19.09 12.20
C GLY A 39 -13.97 19.48 10.76
N ASP A 40 -13.99 20.79 10.51
CA ASP A 40 -14.13 21.45 9.22
C ASP A 40 -12.86 22.28 8.95
N ARG A 41 -12.72 22.84 7.74
CA ARG A 41 -11.69 23.81 7.42
C ARG A 41 -11.72 24.97 8.42
N ASP A 42 -10.62 25.14 9.14
CA ASP A 42 -10.41 26.18 10.16
C ASP A 42 -11.38 26.14 11.36
N ASN A 43 -12.32 25.19 11.42
CA ASN A 43 -13.38 25.18 12.42
C ASN A 43 -13.53 23.81 13.08
N LEU A 44 -13.82 23.82 14.37
CA LEU A 44 -14.20 22.65 15.14
C LEU A 44 -15.51 22.92 15.86
N TYR A 45 -16.54 22.17 15.48
CA TYR A 45 -17.88 22.27 16.05
C TYR A 45 -18.07 21.22 17.13
N ARG A 46 -18.59 21.64 18.29
CA ARG A 46 -19.08 20.76 19.35
C ARG A 46 -20.60 20.72 19.26
N VAL A 47 -21.15 19.55 18.94
CA VAL A 47 -22.58 19.30 18.75
C VAL A 47 -23.02 18.24 19.76
N GLU A 48 -23.92 18.59 20.67
CA GLU A 48 -24.56 17.63 21.57
C GLU A 48 -25.71 16.93 20.84
N LEU A 49 -25.75 15.61 20.97
CA LEU A 49 -26.84 14.79 20.45
C LEU A 49 -28.05 15.00 21.36
N GLU A 50 -28.88 15.99 21.04
CA GLU A 50 -30.17 16.23 21.68
C GLU A 50 -31.16 15.08 21.40
N PRO A 51 -32.25 14.94 22.18
CA PRO A 51 -33.34 14.00 21.85
C PRO A 51 -33.90 14.24 20.44
N PRO A 52 -34.49 13.22 19.79
CA PRO A 52 -34.89 13.24 18.37
C PRO A 52 -36.04 14.21 18.02
N THR A 53 -36.39 15.14 18.90
CA THR A 53 -37.45 16.13 18.69
C THR A 53 -37.04 17.24 17.72
N SER A 54 -35.75 17.50 17.52
CA SER A 54 -35.25 18.49 16.56
C SER A 54 -34.90 17.85 15.21
N MET A 55 -35.33 18.48 14.11
CA MET A 55 -34.93 18.12 12.75
C MET A 55 -33.54 18.66 12.37
N GLU A 56 -32.98 19.58 13.16
CA GLU A 56 -31.70 20.22 12.88
C GLU A 56 -30.75 20.03 14.07
N LEU A 57 -29.55 19.54 13.80
CA LEU A 57 -28.47 19.49 14.77
C LEU A 57 -27.77 20.85 14.82
N ARG A 58 -27.60 21.40 16.02
CA ARG A 58 -26.97 22.70 16.24
C ARG A 58 -25.70 22.57 17.07
N TYR A 59 -24.67 23.31 16.71
CA TYR A 59 -23.47 23.37 17.55
C TYR A 59 -23.73 24.22 18.79
N GLN A 60 -23.21 23.81 19.94
CA GLN A 60 -23.23 24.61 21.18
C GLN A 60 -21.97 25.50 21.26
N ARG A 61 -20.86 25.04 20.69
CA ARG A 61 -19.59 25.78 20.65
C ARG A 61 -18.89 25.59 19.30
N LYS A 62 -18.33 26.68 18.78
CA LYS A 62 -17.45 26.69 17.61
C LYS A 62 -16.08 27.20 18.03
N LEU A 63 -15.04 26.43 17.74
CA LEU A 63 -13.66 26.90 17.82
C LEU A 63 -13.17 27.18 16.41
N THR A 64 -12.63 28.37 16.17
CA THR A 64 -11.99 28.72 14.89
C THR A 64 -10.48 28.74 15.09
N TRP A 65 -9.77 27.87 14.38
CA TRP A 65 -8.33 27.70 14.42
C TRP A 65 -7.75 27.87 13.01
N ARG A 66 -7.42 29.12 12.66
CA ARG A 66 -6.89 29.50 11.34
C ARG A 66 -5.37 29.50 11.34
N SER A 67 -4.79 29.17 10.19
CA SER A 67 -3.36 29.39 9.94
C SER A 67 -3.00 30.87 10.02
N ASN A 68 -1.78 31.15 10.47
CA ASN A 68 -1.27 32.51 10.48
C ASN A 68 -0.98 32.99 9.04
N PRO A 69 -0.99 34.32 8.77
CA PRO A 69 -0.77 34.84 7.43
C PRO A 69 0.58 34.49 6.81
N SER A 70 1.61 34.25 7.63
CA SER A 70 2.95 33.88 7.15
C SER A 70 2.94 32.48 6.53
N ASP A 71 2.39 31.49 7.24
CA ASP A 71 2.24 30.12 6.75
C ASP A 71 1.38 30.10 5.48
N ILE A 72 0.30 30.88 5.44
CA ILE A 72 -0.56 31.02 4.25
C ILE A 72 0.21 31.59 3.05
N ASN A 73 1.03 32.62 3.26
CA ASN A 73 1.81 33.24 2.20
C ASN A 73 2.88 32.28 1.65
N VAL A 74 3.52 31.49 2.51
CA VAL A 74 4.46 30.44 2.10
C VAL A 74 3.72 29.32 1.34
N CYS A 75 2.51 28.98 1.78
CA CYS A 75 1.68 27.90 1.25
C CYS A 75 0.92 28.24 -0.05
N ARG A 76 0.98 29.49 -0.55
CA ARG A 76 0.05 30.08 -1.55
C ARG A 76 -0.04 29.36 -2.91
N MET A 77 0.63 28.23 -3.08
CA MET A 77 0.54 27.33 -4.23
C MET A 77 -0.42 26.13 -4.03
N LYS A 78 -0.83 25.75 -2.81
CA LYS A 78 -1.80 24.65 -2.56
C LYS A 78 -2.61 24.91 -1.28
N GLY A 79 -3.83 25.44 -1.41
CA GLY A 79 -4.66 25.83 -0.27
C GLY A 79 -5.67 24.77 0.15
N LYS A 80 -5.25 23.79 0.96
CA LYS A 80 -6.18 22.86 1.62
C LYS A 80 -5.74 22.62 3.07
N GLN A 81 -6.72 22.46 3.96
CA GLN A 81 -6.51 22.25 5.38
C GLN A 81 -7.30 21.03 5.86
N GLU A 82 -6.67 20.19 6.67
CA GLU A 82 -7.33 19.07 7.35
C GLU A 82 -7.20 19.18 8.86
N VAL A 83 -8.20 18.66 9.57
CA VAL A 83 -8.27 18.65 11.03
C VAL A 83 -8.37 17.20 11.51
N LEU A 84 -7.32 16.72 12.17
CA LEU A 84 -7.29 15.45 12.88
C LEU A 84 -7.79 15.67 14.30
N LEU A 85 -8.85 14.96 14.69
CA LEU A 85 -9.43 14.98 16.03
C LEU A 85 -9.14 13.68 16.75
N LEU A 86 -8.45 13.80 17.88
CA LEU A 86 -8.14 12.69 18.77
C LEU A 86 -8.58 13.05 20.18
N ARG A 87 -8.88 12.02 20.97
CA ARG A 87 -9.20 12.18 22.39
C ARG A 87 -8.20 11.38 23.20
N ASP A 88 -7.59 12.06 24.16
CA ASP A 88 -6.96 11.45 25.32
C ASP A 88 -7.96 11.49 26.49
N GLU A 89 -7.83 10.60 27.48
CA GLU A 89 -8.79 10.28 28.56
C GLU A 89 -9.82 11.38 28.92
N SER A 90 -9.35 12.61 29.16
CA SER A 90 -10.17 13.80 29.49
C SER A 90 -9.99 15.01 28.56
N THR A 91 -9.03 15.00 27.65
CA THR A 91 -8.67 16.15 26.80
C THR A 91 -8.83 15.83 25.32
N LEU A 92 -9.37 16.78 24.56
CA LEU A 92 -9.42 16.67 23.11
C LEU A 92 -8.09 17.22 22.56
N PHE A 93 -7.37 16.39 21.82
CA PHE A 93 -6.13 16.73 21.14
C PHE A 93 -6.41 16.92 19.66
N VAL A 94 -6.06 18.09 19.13
CA VAL A 94 -6.41 18.49 17.77
C VAL A 94 -5.12 18.77 17.02
N CYS A 95 -5.01 18.25 15.81
CA CYS A 95 -3.94 18.62 14.89
C CYS A 95 -4.54 19.11 13.58
N GLY A 96 -3.81 19.98 12.89
CA GLY A 96 -4.13 20.33 11.51
C GLY A 96 -2.90 20.52 10.67
N SER A 97 -3.05 20.37 9.36
CA SER A 97 -1.98 20.54 8.37
C SER A 97 -1.35 21.94 8.39
N ASN A 98 -2.10 22.92 8.89
CA ASN A 98 -1.77 24.33 9.09
C ASN A 98 -0.96 24.90 7.91
N ALA A 99 -1.58 24.92 6.72
CA ALA A 99 -0.98 25.43 5.50
C ALA A 99 0.40 24.77 5.18
N PHE A 100 0.44 23.44 5.16
CA PHE A 100 1.65 22.63 4.99
C PHE A 100 2.74 22.90 6.05
N ASN A 101 2.32 23.28 7.25
CA ASN A 101 3.18 23.42 8.42
C ASN A 101 2.42 22.83 9.63
N PRO A 102 2.33 21.49 9.77
CA PRO A 102 1.39 20.84 10.67
C PRO A 102 1.63 21.22 12.13
N VAL A 103 0.55 21.49 12.86
CA VAL A 103 0.55 21.91 14.27
C VAL A 103 -0.49 21.11 15.04
N CYS A 104 -0.21 20.82 16.31
CA CYS A 104 -1.16 20.21 17.24
C CYS A 104 -1.34 21.06 18.50
N ALA A 105 -2.50 20.98 19.13
CA ALA A 105 -2.83 21.66 20.38
C ALA A 105 -3.90 20.89 21.18
N ASN A 106 -3.90 21.08 22.50
CA ASN A 106 -4.99 20.66 23.37
C ASN A 106 -6.18 21.62 23.24
N TYR A 107 -7.41 21.12 23.19
CA TYR A 107 -8.61 21.92 22.93
C TYR A 107 -9.05 22.84 24.09
N SER A 108 -8.61 22.61 25.34
CA SER A 108 -9.18 23.29 26.51
C SER A 108 -8.15 23.79 27.54
N PRO A 109 -8.13 25.12 27.79
CA PRO A 109 -8.07 26.17 26.76
C PRO A 109 -6.91 25.87 25.80
N LEU A 110 -6.97 26.30 24.54
CA LEU A 110 -5.93 26.05 23.51
C LEU A 110 -4.53 26.12 24.15
N GLY A 111 -3.97 24.93 24.41
CA GLY A 111 -2.68 24.81 25.08
C GLY A 111 -1.58 25.30 24.14
N ASP A 112 -0.35 25.31 24.63
CA ASP A 112 0.79 25.66 23.78
C ASP A 112 0.82 24.76 22.54
N ASN A 113 0.98 25.41 21.39
CA ASN A 113 1.09 24.72 20.12
C ASN A 113 2.36 23.86 20.13
N ILE A 114 2.21 22.59 19.74
CA ILE A 114 3.32 21.69 19.52
C ILE A 114 3.43 21.32 18.05
N SER A 115 4.62 20.92 17.61
CA SER A 115 4.84 20.49 16.23
C SER A 115 3.90 19.35 15.84
N GLY A 116 3.27 19.44 14.67
CA GLY A 116 2.48 18.37 14.09
C GLY A 116 3.28 17.40 13.22
N MET A 117 4.60 17.60 13.07
CA MET A 117 5.48 16.69 12.34
C MET A 117 5.34 15.26 12.88
N ALA A 118 5.20 14.29 11.98
CA ALA A 118 4.94 12.88 12.29
C ALA A 118 3.62 12.57 13.03
N ARG A 119 2.78 13.58 13.30
CA ARG A 119 1.47 13.45 13.99
C ARG A 119 0.30 13.77 13.08
N CYS A 120 0.49 14.72 12.17
CA CYS A 120 -0.48 15.22 11.23
C CYS A 120 0.19 15.44 9.87
N PRO A 121 -0.46 15.06 8.75
CA PRO A 121 0.14 15.22 7.43
C PRO A 121 0.24 16.68 7.01
N TYR A 122 1.18 16.96 6.12
CA TYR A 122 1.36 18.27 5.48
C TYR A 122 0.27 18.55 4.42
N ASP A 123 -0.03 17.56 3.58
CA ASP A 123 -1.15 17.59 2.63
C ASP A 123 -2.35 16.86 3.27
N PRO A 124 -3.52 17.52 3.37
CA PRO A 124 -4.78 16.88 3.76
C PRO A 124 -5.03 15.53 3.07
N LYS A 125 -4.75 15.43 1.78
CA LYS A 125 -5.06 14.21 1.02
C LYS A 125 -4.24 12.99 1.44
N HIS A 126 -3.17 13.17 2.22
CA HIS A 126 -2.36 12.06 2.67
C HIS A 126 -3.02 11.32 3.81
N ALA A 127 -2.98 9.99 3.72
CA ALA A 127 -3.51 9.13 4.75
C ALA A 127 -2.80 9.35 6.08
N ASN A 128 -3.58 9.46 7.14
CA ASN A 128 -3.10 9.54 8.49
C ASN A 128 -3.95 8.68 9.43
N VAL A 129 -3.29 8.06 10.39
CA VAL A 129 -3.96 7.36 11.48
C VAL A 129 -3.33 7.76 12.78
N ALA A 130 -4.13 7.81 13.84
CA ALA A 130 -3.63 8.13 15.17
C ALA A 130 -4.53 7.56 16.27
N LEU A 131 -3.92 7.24 17.40
CA LEU A 131 -4.54 6.64 18.58
C LEU A 131 -3.80 7.08 19.84
N PHE A 132 -4.55 7.39 20.90
CA PHE A 132 -4.00 7.52 22.25
C PHE A 132 -4.13 6.19 23.00
N SER A 133 -3.07 5.81 23.70
CA SER A 133 -3.02 4.67 24.62
C SER A 133 -2.04 5.00 25.74
N GLU A 134 -2.47 4.84 27.00
CA GLU A 134 -1.66 5.12 28.21
C GLU A 134 -0.97 6.50 28.18
N GLY A 135 -1.69 7.55 27.76
CA GLY A 135 -1.15 8.92 27.65
C GLY A 135 -0.12 9.14 26.53
N MET A 136 0.19 8.11 25.74
CA MET A 136 1.07 8.20 24.57
C MET A 136 0.26 8.32 23.29
N LEU A 137 0.77 9.10 22.36
CA LEU A 137 0.22 9.27 21.02
C LEU A 137 0.97 8.38 20.03
N PHE A 138 0.24 7.46 19.42
CA PHE A 138 0.68 6.61 18.33
C PHE A 138 0.10 7.13 17.03
N THR A 139 0.95 7.43 16.05
CA THR A 139 0.57 8.00 14.76
C THR A 139 1.23 7.25 13.63
N ALA A 140 0.61 7.24 12.46
CA ALA A 140 1.27 6.87 11.22
C ALA A 140 0.89 7.83 10.10
N THR A 141 1.91 8.47 9.53
CA THR A 141 1.81 9.54 8.52
C THR A 141 3.20 9.80 7.93
N VAL A 142 3.42 10.96 7.33
CA VAL A 142 4.69 11.42 6.77
C VAL A 142 5.32 12.51 7.64
N THR A 143 6.65 12.64 7.57
CA THR A 143 7.40 13.65 8.36
C THR A 143 7.84 14.87 7.56
N ASP A 144 7.78 14.81 6.24
CA ASP A 144 8.29 15.84 5.34
C ASP A 144 7.24 16.29 4.31
N PHE A 145 7.45 17.50 3.79
CA PHE A 145 6.56 18.12 2.81
C PHE A 145 6.39 17.30 1.52
N LEU A 146 7.44 16.59 1.11
CA LEU A 146 7.44 15.76 -0.11
C LEU A 146 6.77 14.39 0.10
N ALA A 147 6.37 14.06 1.34
CA ALA A 147 5.78 12.79 1.71
C ALA A 147 6.65 11.57 1.37
N ILE A 148 7.98 11.72 1.47
CA ILE A 148 8.95 10.66 1.21
C ILE A 148 9.20 9.84 2.47
N ASP A 149 9.28 10.49 3.64
CA ASP A 149 9.60 9.84 4.91
C ASP A 149 8.32 9.47 5.66
N ALA A 150 7.70 8.36 5.22
CA ALA A 150 6.59 7.71 5.90
C ALA A 150 7.05 7.02 7.19
N VAL A 151 6.25 7.13 8.24
CA VAL A 151 6.66 6.74 9.60
C VAL A 151 5.48 6.21 10.41
N ILE A 152 5.73 5.17 11.22
CA ILE A 152 4.95 4.92 12.45
C ILE A 152 5.73 5.56 13.60
N TYR A 153 5.05 6.42 14.35
CA TYR A 153 5.65 7.28 15.35
C TYR A 153 4.92 7.16 16.69
N ARG A 154 5.68 7.11 17.78
CA ARG A 154 5.17 7.22 19.15
C ARG A 154 5.75 8.47 19.79
N SER A 155 4.89 9.32 20.33
CA SER A 155 5.28 10.53 21.04
C SER A 155 4.33 10.86 22.18
N LEU A 156 4.63 11.95 22.91
CA LEU A 156 3.90 12.35 24.12
C LEU A 156 3.99 11.27 25.23
N GLY A 157 3.43 11.60 26.38
CA GLY A 157 3.58 10.81 27.61
C GLY A 157 4.99 10.85 28.19
N ASP A 158 5.22 10.03 29.21
CA ASP A 158 6.50 10.00 29.95
C ASP A 158 7.55 9.08 29.32
N ARG A 159 7.23 8.48 28.16
CA ARG A 159 8.13 7.56 27.45
C ARG A 159 8.88 8.27 26.34
N PRO A 160 10.11 7.84 26.02
CA PRO A 160 10.86 8.40 24.90
C PRO A 160 10.12 8.18 23.57
N THR A 161 10.33 9.13 22.67
CA THR A 161 9.77 9.05 21.33
C THR A 161 10.39 7.88 20.57
N LEU A 162 9.59 7.18 19.76
CA LEU A 162 10.04 6.08 18.91
C LEU A 162 9.55 6.32 17.48
N ARG A 163 10.35 5.88 16.52
CA ARG A 163 9.98 5.90 15.10
C ARG A 163 10.48 4.64 14.41
N THR A 164 9.84 4.29 13.30
CA THR A 164 10.38 3.31 12.35
C THR A 164 11.68 3.81 11.70
N VAL A 165 12.49 2.87 11.22
CA VAL A 165 13.78 3.17 10.57
C VAL A 165 13.51 3.96 9.29
N LYS A 166 14.22 5.08 9.16
CA LYS A 166 14.10 5.99 8.03
C LYS A 166 14.78 5.40 6.79
N HIS A 167 14.12 5.53 5.63
CA HIS A 167 14.64 5.10 4.32
C HIS A 167 15.04 3.62 4.23
N ASP A 168 14.42 2.76 5.05
CA ASP A 168 14.59 1.32 4.94
C ASP A 168 13.32 0.69 4.33
N SER A 169 13.44 0.26 3.06
CA SER A 169 12.34 -0.39 2.34
C SER A 169 11.89 -1.72 2.92
N LYS A 170 12.65 -2.31 3.86
CA LYS A 170 12.20 -3.48 4.64
C LYS A 170 11.17 -3.11 5.71
N TRP A 171 11.13 -1.84 6.12
CA TRP A 171 10.14 -1.32 7.05
C TRP A 171 8.93 -0.77 6.31
N PHE A 172 9.17 0.05 5.28
CA PHE A 172 8.10 0.64 4.47
C PHE A 172 8.51 0.87 3.03
N LYS A 173 7.62 0.53 2.09
CA LYS A 173 7.73 0.97 0.70
C LYS A 173 6.42 1.59 0.19
N GLU A 174 6.37 2.92 0.18
CA GLU A 174 5.20 3.71 -0.20
C GLU A 174 3.91 3.27 0.51
N PRO A 175 3.89 3.29 1.86
CA PRO A 175 2.73 2.82 2.62
C PRO A 175 1.56 3.81 2.53
N TYR A 176 0.35 3.27 2.57
CA TYR A 176 -0.89 4.00 2.74
C TYR A 176 -1.59 3.49 4.00
N PHE A 177 -1.58 4.31 5.04
CA PHE A 177 -2.15 3.97 6.35
C PHE A 177 -3.68 3.99 6.33
N VAL A 178 -4.31 2.98 6.90
CA VAL A 178 -5.77 2.80 6.85
C VAL A 178 -6.38 2.88 8.24
N HIS A 179 -5.81 2.15 9.21
CA HIS A 179 -6.35 2.13 10.56
C HIS A 179 -5.30 1.81 11.62
N VAL A 180 -5.64 2.05 12.88
CA VAL A 180 -4.85 1.70 14.06
C VAL A 180 -5.80 1.28 15.16
N VAL A 181 -5.45 0.22 15.89
CA VAL A 181 -6.24 -0.30 17.01
C VAL A 181 -5.31 -0.77 18.13
N GLU A 182 -5.76 -0.60 19.36
CA GLU A 182 -5.14 -1.19 20.54
C GLU A 182 -5.83 -2.50 20.88
N TRP A 183 -5.05 -3.55 21.09
CA TRP A 183 -5.56 -4.85 21.52
C TRP A 183 -4.56 -5.55 22.45
N GLY A 184 -4.99 -5.79 23.68
CA GLY A 184 -4.12 -6.34 24.73
C GLY A 184 -2.97 -5.38 25.04
N SER A 185 -1.73 -5.86 24.96
CA SER A 185 -0.52 -5.07 25.20
C SER A 185 0.13 -4.51 23.92
N HIS A 186 -0.59 -4.51 22.79
CA HIS A 186 -0.04 -4.17 21.48
C HIS A 186 -0.94 -3.19 20.72
N ILE A 187 -0.31 -2.43 19.83
CA ILE A 187 -0.98 -1.52 18.90
C ILE A 187 -0.71 -2.02 17.49
N TYR A 188 -1.80 -2.29 16.77
CA TYR A 188 -1.77 -2.83 15.42
C TYR A 188 -2.09 -1.73 14.42
N PHE A 189 -1.20 -1.54 13.45
CA PHE A 189 -1.39 -0.62 12.35
C PHE A 189 -1.78 -1.40 11.10
N PHE A 190 -2.84 -0.95 10.44
CA PHE A 190 -3.32 -1.49 9.18
C PHE A 190 -2.95 -0.51 8.08
N PHE A 191 -2.21 -1.00 7.10
CA PHE A 191 -1.77 -0.23 5.94
C PHE A 191 -1.61 -1.16 4.74
N ARG A 192 -1.50 -0.56 3.55
CA ARG A 192 -1.07 -1.25 2.32
C ARG A 192 0.24 -0.63 1.87
N GLU A 193 1.12 -1.40 1.26
CA GLU A 193 2.40 -0.93 0.73
C GLU A 193 2.79 -1.71 -0.52
N ILE A 194 3.87 -1.31 -1.18
CA ILE A 194 4.47 -2.09 -2.26
C ILE A 194 5.21 -3.28 -1.64
N ALA A 195 4.67 -4.48 -1.84
CA ALA A 195 5.22 -5.70 -1.28
C ALA A 195 6.62 -6.00 -1.85
N MET A 196 7.63 -6.00 -0.99
CA MET A 196 9.04 -6.21 -1.37
C MET A 196 9.39 -7.68 -1.55
N GLU A 197 8.65 -8.58 -0.92
CA GLU A 197 8.79 -10.02 -1.04
C GLU A 197 8.36 -10.55 -2.42
N PHE A 198 7.46 -9.84 -3.12
CA PHE A 198 7.03 -10.20 -4.48
C PHE A 198 7.98 -9.67 -5.57
N ASN A 199 8.92 -8.78 -5.24
CA ASN A 199 9.96 -8.36 -6.17
C ASN A 199 10.99 -9.46 -6.47
N TYR A 200 11.00 -10.55 -5.70
CA TYR A 200 11.85 -11.72 -5.93
C TYR A 200 11.18 -12.82 -6.77
N LEU A 201 9.87 -12.73 -7.04
CA LEU A 201 9.19 -13.69 -7.90
C LEU A 201 9.51 -13.34 -9.35
N GLU A 202 10.47 -14.06 -9.91
CA GLU A 202 10.83 -13.91 -11.31
C GLU A 202 9.58 -14.07 -12.19
N LYS A 203 9.30 -13.06 -13.01
CA LYS A 203 8.14 -13.06 -13.88
C LYS A 203 8.30 -14.15 -14.94
N LEU A 204 7.44 -15.16 -14.89
CA LEU A 204 7.32 -16.18 -15.95
C LEU A 204 6.67 -15.53 -17.18
N THR A 205 7.36 -15.58 -18.32
CA THR A 205 6.91 -14.90 -19.54
C THR A 205 6.96 -15.76 -20.79
N ARG A 206 7.49 -16.98 -20.71
CA ARG A 206 7.52 -17.92 -21.83
C ARG A 206 6.96 -19.27 -21.42
N VAL A 207 6.33 -19.95 -22.38
CA VAL A 207 5.78 -21.30 -22.19
C VAL A 207 6.10 -22.14 -23.41
N ALA A 208 6.53 -23.38 -23.17
CA ALA A 208 6.62 -24.43 -24.18
C ALA A 208 5.97 -25.70 -23.61
N VAL A 209 5.30 -26.49 -24.44
CA VAL A 209 4.52 -27.65 -23.99
C VAL A 209 4.86 -28.85 -24.88
N ASP A 210 5.24 -29.96 -24.25
CA ASP A 210 5.38 -31.27 -24.89
C ASP A 210 4.18 -32.14 -24.51
N VAL A 211 3.29 -32.40 -25.46
CA VAL A 211 2.07 -33.22 -25.25
C VAL A 211 2.30 -34.71 -25.52
N GLY A 212 3.49 -35.08 -26.01
CA GLY A 212 3.86 -36.44 -26.38
C GLY A 212 5.04 -36.96 -25.57
N ALA A 213 5.21 -36.47 -24.34
CA ALA A 213 6.33 -36.83 -23.50
C ALA A 213 6.18 -38.23 -22.89
N GLY A 214 7.33 -38.76 -22.43
CA GLY A 214 7.43 -40.05 -21.75
C GLY A 214 7.53 -41.25 -22.72
N PRO A 215 7.85 -42.45 -22.21
CA PRO A 215 8.15 -43.63 -23.05
C PRO A 215 7.00 -44.07 -23.97
N TRP A 216 5.76 -43.71 -23.62
CA TRP A 216 4.55 -44.06 -24.38
C TRP A 216 3.90 -42.85 -25.06
N GLY A 217 4.51 -41.66 -24.98
CA GLY A 217 3.98 -40.43 -25.57
C GLY A 217 2.62 -39.99 -25.03
N ASN A 218 2.33 -40.30 -23.76
CA ASN A 218 1.05 -40.04 -23.11
C ASN A 218 1.14 -39.06 -21.93
N GLN A 219 2.30 -38.42 -21.75
CA GLN A 219 2.52 -37.44 -20.70
C GLN A 219 2.59 -36.05 -21.31
N THR A 220 2.01 -35.06 -20.61
CA THR A 220 2.16 -33.66 -20.97
C THR A 220 3.16 -33.00 -20.03
N VAL A 221 4.24 -32.44 -20.58
CA VAL A 221 5.24 -31.67 -19.84
C VAL A 221 5.15 -30.20 -20.25
N VAL A 222 5.12 -29.30 -19.27
CA VAL A 222 5.08 -27.85 -19.46
C VAL A 222 6.39 -27.24 -18.98
N PHE A 223 6.98 -26.40 -19.80
CA PHE A 223 8.16 -25.59 -19.48
C PHE A 223 7.75 -24.12 -19.37
N LEU A 224 8.09 -23.47 -18.26
CA LEU A 224 7.81 -22.06 -18.00
C LEU A 224 9.14 -21.30 -17.86
N GLY A 225 9.39 -20.33 -18.74
CA GLY A 225 10.60 -19.52 -18.73
C GLY A 225 10.38 -18.16 -18.07
N SER A 226 11.28 -17.78 -17.16
CA SER A 226 11.31 -16.47 -16.50
C SER A 226 12.00 -15.41 -17.37
N GLU A 227 11.76 -14.13 -17.08
CA GLU A 227 12.52 -13.03 -17.72
C GLU A 227 14.02 -13.11 -17.40
N ALA A 228 14.44 -13.59 -16.22
CA ALA A 228 15.85 -13.83 -15.88
C ALA A 228 16.46 -15.03 -16.63
N GLY A 229 15.58 -15.88 -17.19
CA GLY A 229 15.91 -17.02 -18.02
C GLY A 229 16.16 -18.32 -17.26
N THR A 230 15.64 -18.39 -16.04
CA THR A 230 15.32 -19.64 -15.34
C THR A 230 14.18 -20.33 -16.08
N VAL A 231 14.23 -21.65 -16.22
CA VAL A 231 13.14 -22.45 -16.79
C VAL A 231 12.70 -23.49 -15.76
N LEU A 232 11.39 -23.51 -15.50
CA LEU A 232 10.71 -24.44 -14.61
C LEU A 232 10.01 -25.51 -15.44
N LYS A 233 10.12 -26.78 -15.06
CA LYS A 233 9.51 -27.92 -15.76
C LYS A 233 8.47 -28.61 -14.89
N PHE A 234 7.30 -28.87 -15.46
CA PHE A 234 6.18 -29.50 -14.77
C PHE A 234 5.63 -30.69 -15.57
N LEU A 235 5.28 -31.77 -14.90
CA LEU A 235 4.46 -32.85 -15.44
C LEU A 235 2.98 -32.57 -15.15
N VAL A 236 2.14 -32.58 -16.17
CA VAL A 236 0.69 -32.45 -16.03
C VAL A 236 0.09 -33.84 -15.93
N TRP A 237 -0.52 -34.16 -14.79
CA TRP A 237 -1.22 -35.43 -14.63
C TRP A 237 -2.61 -35.36 -15.25
N PRO A 238 -2.97 -36.28 -16.16
CA PRO A 238 -4.36 -36.43 -16.57
C PRO A 238 -5.18 -37.07 -15.44
N ASN A 239 -6.25 -36.42 -14.99
CA ASN A 239 -7.19 -37.04 -14.06
C ASN A 239 -8.02 -38.09 -14.83
N ALA A 240 -7.88 -39.37 -14.45
CA ALA A 240 -8.60 -40.47 -15.09
C ALA A 240 -10.11 -40.52 -14.75
N SER A 241 -10.61 -39.65 -13.87
CA SER A 241 -11.95 -39.77 -13.27
C SER A 241 -12.93 -38.62 -13.60
N ALA A 242 -12.54 -37.62 -14.40
CA ALA A 242 -13.48 -36.59 -14.85
C ALA A 242 -13.11 -36.07 -16.25
N SER A 243 -14.00 -36.34 -17.20
CA SER A 243 -14.01 -35.65 -18.50
C SER A 243 -14.00 -34.13 -18.26
N GLY A 244 -12.89 -33.47 -18.57
CA GLY A 244 -12.78 -32.01 -18.59
C GLY A 244 -11.95 -31.34 -17.50
N THR A 245 -11.36 -32.06 -16.53
CA THR A 245 -10.44 -31.46 -15.55
C THR A 245 -9.03 -32.04 -15.67
N THR A 246 -8.04 -31.21 -15.99
CA THR A 246 -6.61 -31.56 -15.86
C THR A 246 -6.29 -31.81 -14.38
N GLY A 247 -5.58 -32.89 -14.06
CA GLY A 247 -5.13 -33.19 -12.69
C GLY A 247 -4.03 -32.23 -12.21
N PRO A 248 -3.53 -32.41 -10.97
CA PRO A 248 -2.51 -31.52 -10.40
C PRO A 248 -1.22 -31.54 -11.23
N SER A 249 -0.58 -30.38 -11.38
CA SER A 249 0.76 -30.27 -11.96
C SER A 249 1.82 -30.64 -10.93
N VAL A 250 2.80 -31.44 -11.33
CA VAL A 250 3.94 -31.85 -10.51
C VAL A 250 5.18 -31.11 -11.00
N PHE A 251 5.81 -30.34 -10.12
CA PHE A 251 7.10 -29.72 -10.40
C PHE A 251 8.19 -30.79 -10.51
N LEU A 252 8.95 -30.78 -11.60
CA LEU A 252 9.99 -31.75 -11.87
C LEU A 252 11.38 -31.18 -11.57
N GLU A 253 11.70 -30.04 -12.17
CA GLU A 253 13.02 -29.43 -12.06
C GLU A 253 13.00 -27.95 -12.42
N GLU A 254 14.06 -27.26 -12.00
CA GLU A 254 14.40 -25.88 -12.34
C GLU A 254 15.82 -25.86 -12.91
N PHE A 255 16.02 -25.15 -14.01
CA PHE A 255 17.35 -25.00 -14.61
C PHE A 255 17.56 -23.61 -15.23
N GLU A 256 18.78 -23.11 -15.12
CA GLU A 256 19.20 -21.88 -15.79
C GLU A 256 19.58 -22.15 -17.24
N THR A 257 19.04 -21.35 -18.15
CA THR A 257 19.40 -21.46 -19.59
C THR A 257 20.64 -20.64 -19.96
N TYR A 258 21.22 -19.88 -19.03
CA TYR A 258 22.38 -19.02 -19.30
C TYR A 258 23.69 -19.73 -18.96
N ARG A 259 24.62 -19.70 -19.90
CA ARG A 259 25.98 -20.24 -19.75
C ARG A 259 26.98 -19.10 -19.91
N PRO A 260 27.45 -18.47 -18.82
CA PRO A 260 28.34 -17.30 -18.88
C PRO A 260 29.63 -17.57 -19.67
N ASP A 261 30.12 -18.81 -19.61
CA ASP A 261 31.29 -19.35 -20.31
C ASP A 261 31.13 -19.35 -21.84
N ARG A 262 29.90 -19.48 -22.36
CA ARG A 262 29.61 -19.51 -23.81
C ARG A 262 28.95 -18.25 -24.34
N CYS A 263 28.22 -17.55 -23.48
CA CYS A 263 27.39 -16.40 -23.86
C CYS A 263 28.04 -15.04 -23.56
N GLY A 264 29.19 -15.04 -22.86
CA GLY A 264 29.96 -13.85 -22.50
C GLY A 264 29.39 -13.13 -21.27
N ARG A 265 30.26 -12.64 -20.38
CA ARG A 265 29.89 -11.87 -19.17
C ARG A 265 29.23 -10.54 -19.55
N SER A 266 28.05 -10.25 -18.99
CA SER A 266 27.40 -8.94 -19.17
C SER A 266 28.24 -7.84 -18.52
N GLY A 267 28.70 -6.87 -19.31
CA GLY A 267 29.24 -5.62 -18.79
C GLY A 267 28.08 -4.72 -18.34
N GLY A 268 27.83 -4.69 -17.03
CA GLY A 268 27.06 -3.65 -16.34
C GLY A 268 25.66 -3.35 -16.88
N GLY A 269 24.65 -4.10 -16.44
CA GLY A 269 23.23 -3.76 -16.60
C GLY A 269 22.33 -4.99 -16.74
N GLU A 270 21.26 -5.06 -15.94
CA GLU A 270 20.25 -6.13 -15.91
C GLU A 270 19.52 -6.37 -17.24
N ALA A 271 19.72 -5.52 -18.25
CA ALA A 271 19.05 -5.62 -19.56
C ALA A 271 19.59 -6.72 -20.49
N GLY A 272 20.76 -7.30 -20.19
CA GLY A 272 21.49 -8.17 -21.12
C GLY A 272 21.11 -9.66 -21.14
N GLN A 273 20.15 -10.11 -20.34
CA GLN A 273 19.94 -11.54 -20.08
C GLN A 273 18.50 -12.03 -20.30
N ARG A 274 17.63 -11.19 -20.88
CA ARG A 274 16.19 -11.49 -20.93
C ARG A 274 15.87 -12.66 -21.86
N LEU A 275 15.08 -13.62 -21.38
CA LEU A 275 14.53 -14.69 -22.22
C LEU A 275 13.51 -14.11 -23.23
N LEU A 276 13.79 -14.31 -24.52
CA LEU A 276 13.00 -13.80 -25.64
C LEU A 276 12.07 -14.85 -26.25
N SER A 277 12.49 -16.12 -26.32
CA SER A 277 11.63 -17.23 -26.72
C SER A 277 12.04 -18.53 -26.03
N LEU A 278 11.08 -19.44 -25.93
CA LEU A 278 11.26 -20.81 -25.46
C LEU A 278 10.50 -21.71 -26.44
N GLU A 279 11.22 -22.48 -27.24
CA GLU A 279 10.64 -23.33 -28.30
C GLU A 279 10.95 -24.80 -28.00
N LEU A 280 10.00 -25.69 -28.27
CA LEU A 280 10.21 -27.13 -28.19
C LEU A 280 10.47 -27.70 -29.58
N ASP A 281 11.60 -28.40 -29.75
CA ASP A 281 11.81 -29.28 -30.88
C ASP A 281 11.36 -30.69 -30.53
N ALA A 282 10.14 -31.03 -30.94
CA ALA A 282 9.51 -32.32 -30.66
C ALA A 282 10.26 -33.51 -31.29
N ALA A 283 11.02 -33.30 -32.37
CA ALA A 283 11.75 -34.39 -33.02
C ALA A 283 12.97 -34.83 -32.20
N SER A 284 13.61 -33.90 -31.49
CA SER A 284 14.80 -34.17 -30.66
C SER A 284 14.51 -34.19 -29.16
N GLY A 285 13.31 -33.81 -28.72
CA GLY A 285 12.97 -33.64 -27.30
C GLY A 285 13.75 -32.51 -26.63
N THR A 286 14.19 -31.51 -27.41
CA THR A 286 15.06 -30.41 -26.94
C THR A 286 14.26 -29.13 -26.78
N VAL A 287 14.50 -28.40 -25.69
CA VAL A 287 13.98 -27.05 -25.50
C VAL A 287 15.05 -26.02 -25.89
N LEU A 288 14.69 -25.10 -26.78
CA LEU A 288 15.54 -24.04 -27.28
C LEU A 288 15.17 -22.72 -26.59
N ALA A 289 16.14 -22.11 -25.91
CA ALA A 289 15.98 -20.83 -25.25
C ALA A 289 16.71 -19.74 -26.03
N VAL A 290 15.96 -18.72 -26.47
CA VAL A 290 16.52 -17.55 -27.18
C VAL A 290 16.55 -16.37 -26.23
N ARG A 291 17.67 -15.64 -26.16
CA ARG A 291 17.85 -14.49 -25.25
C ARG A 291 18.23 -13.22 -26.01
N THR A 292 18.10 -12.08 -25.33
CA THR A 292 18.57 -10.78 -25.85
C THR A 292 20.06 -10.82 -26.20
N PRO A 293 20.49 -10.13 -27.28
CA PRO A 293 21.89 -9.98 -27.59
C PRO A 293 22.66 -9.41 -26.39
N THR A 294 23.74 -10.05 -25.99
CA THR A 294 24.85 -9.32 -25.35
C THR A 294 25.53 -8.50 -26.45
N ALA A 295 26.48 -7.61 -26.12
CA ALA A 295 27.19 -6.76 -27.09
C ALA A 295 27.86 -7.50 -28.29
N ALA A 296 27.79 -8.84 -28.33
CA ALA A 296 28.26 -9.73 -29.37
C ALA A 296 27.16 -10.28 -30.35
N GLY A 297 25.92 -9.78 -30.31
CA GLY A 297 24.83 -10.20 -31.22
C GLY A 297 23.96 -11.37 -30.71
N PRO A 298 22.83 -11.69 -31.36
CA PRO A 298 21.91 -12.75 -30.91
C PRO A 298 22.57 -14.14 -31.05
N ARG A 299 22.51 -14.95 -29.99
CA ARG A 299 22.98 -16.35 -29.99
C ARG A 299 21.86 -17.29 -29.56
N MET A 300 21.64 -18.33 -30.34
CA MET A 300 20.77 -19.46 -29.97
C MET A 300 21.61 -20.50 -29.23
N VAL A 301 21.14 -20.94 -28.07
CA VAL A 301 21.84 -21.95 -27.26
C VAL A 301 20.85 -23.08 -26.96
N PRO A 302 21.22 -24.35 -27.21
CA PRO A 302 20.40 -25.47 -26.79
C PRO A 302 20.38 -25.52 -25.26
N ALA A 303 19.18 -25.49 -24.68
CA ALA A 303 18.98 -25.75 -23.26
C ALA A 303 18.61 -27.22 -23.09
N SER A 304 19.62 -28.08 -22.95
CA SER A 304 19.38 -29.51 -22.77
C SER A 304 18.94 -29.81 -21.33
N SER A 305 17.63 -29.94 -21.09
CA SER A 305 17.11 -30.90 -20.11
C SER A 305 16.58 -32.06 -20.94
N SER A 306 17.19 -33.24 -20.86
CA SER A 306 16.69 -34.42 -21.57
C SER A 306 15.30 -34.79 -21.02
N ALA A 307 14.27 -34.61 -21.83
CA ALA A 307 13.05 -35.38 -21.66
C ALA A 307 13.32 -36.78 -22.22
N LEU A 308 14.05 -37.62 -21.46
CA LEU A 308 14.34 -39.05 -21.71
C LEU A 308 14.76 -39.43 -23.15
N ALA A 309 16.01 -39.89 -23.26
CA ALA A 309 16.65 -40.36 -24.50
C ALA A 309 15.77 -41.30 -25.37
N PRO A 310 15.96 -41.32 -26.71
CA PRO A 310 15.35 -42.31 -27.58
C PRO A 310 15.93 -43.68 -27.21
N GLY A 311 15.08 -44.55 -26.66
CA GLY A 311 15.39 -45.96 -26.55
C GLY A 311 15.50 -46.54 -27.95
N THR A 312 16.70 -46.88 -28.38
CA THR A 312 16.94 -47.81 -29.48
C THR A 312 16.29 -49.14 -29.11
N GLY A 313 15.06 -49.34 -29.57
CA GLY A 313 14.34 -50.60 -29.51
C GLY A 313 14.34 -51.25 -30.89
N ASP A 314 15.42 -51.97 -31.19
CA ASP A 314 15.44 -52.99 -32.22
C ASP A 314 14.34 -54.02 -31.91
N LYS A 315 13.42 -54.25 -32.84
CA LYS A 315 12.58 -55.45 -32.90
C LYS A 315 12.21 -55.74 -34.36
N GLY A 316 12.76 -56.85 -34.85
CA GLY A 316 12.12 -57.66 -35.89
C GLY A 316 10.86 -58.36 -35.40
#